data_AF-A0A0S2SAU9-F1
#
_entry.id   AF-A0A0S2SAU9-F1
#
_cell.length_a   1.000
_cell.length_b   1.000
_cell.length_c   1.000
_cell.angle_alpha   90.00
_cell.angle_beta   90.00
_cell.angle_gamma   90.00
#
_symmetry.space_group_name_H-M   'P 1'
#
loop_
_entity.id
_entity.type
_entity.pdbx_description
1 polymer ?
#
loop_
_entity_poly.entity_id
_entity_poly.type
_entity_poly.pdbx_seq_one_letter_code
_entity_poly.pdbx_strand_id
1 'polypeptide(L)'
;MNIKRRLTIRFVLQLATAGAFVLLIVAATFFWALQRVIDIRISSDFASVGLNQLVESSEMGKDGIHFDPQLLEQVKKNGGWLQSLDENGQVEQSYNTPKDVPKSYAPGELVSYWTGDLPFPYGLYLWVQEKDGRPFTLLYGEPNQLGPLLKK
;
A
#
# COMPACT_ATOMS: atom_id res chain seq x y z
N MET A 1 -25.23 58.46 -20.06
CA MET A 1 -24.16 57.51 -19.63
C MET A 1 -24.17 56.31 -20.57
N ASN A 2 -23.09 56.09 -21.33
CA ASN A 2 -23.08 55.32 -22.58
C ASN A 2 -23.45 53.83 -22.44
N ILE A 3 -24.50 53.42 -23.17
CA ILE A 3 -25.04 52.05 -23.24
C ILE A 3 -23.95 50.99 -23.54
N LYS A 4 -22.92 51.38 -24.30
CA LYS A 4 -21.77 50.56 -24.68
C LYS A 4 -20.97 50.07 -23.47
N ARG A 5 -20.73 50.94 -22.48
CA ARG A 5 -19.95 50.63 -21.26
C ARG A 5 -20.63 49.58 -20.38
N ARG A 6 -21.97 49.54 -20.37
CA ARG A 6 -22.75 48.57 -19.58
C ARG A 6 -22.68 47.16 -20.15
N LEU A 7 -22.56 47.04 -21.48
CA LEU A 7 -22.38 45.76 -22.17
C LEU A 7 -20.97 45.21 -21.93
N THR A 8 -19.92 46.02 -22.14
CA THR A 8 -18.52 45.57 -21.98
C THR A 8 -18.23 45.09 -20.56
N ILE A 9 -18.77 45.75 -19.54
CA ILE A 9 -18.59 45.33 -18.14
C ILE A 9 -19.24 43.96 -17.89
N ARG A 10 -20.44 43.68 -18.41
CA ARG A 10 -21.08 42.36 -18.25
C ARG A 10 -20.29 41.26 -18.94
N PHE A 11 -19.76 41.52 -20.14
CA PHE A 11 -18.91 40.58 -20.87
C PHE A 11 -17.59 40.30 -20.15
N VAL A 12 -16.92 41.34 -19.64
CA VAL A 12 -15.67 41.17 -18.86
C VAL A 12 -15.93 40.41 -17.56
N LEU A 13 -17.06 40.69 -16.89
CA LEU A 13 -17.45 39.96 -15.68
C LEU A 13 -17.72 38.48 -15.97
N GLN A 14 -18.45 38.17 -17.04
CA GLN A 14 -18.71 36.79 -17.46
C GLN A 14 -17.43 36.04 -17.83
N LEU A 15 -16.49 36.70 -18.53
CA LEU A 15 -15.20 36.10 -18.87
C LEU A 15 -14.36 35.81 -17.62
N ALA A 16 -14.36 36.74 -16.65
CA ALA A 16 -13.68 36.56 -15.37
C ALA A 16 -14.31 35.41 -14.56
N THR A 17 -15.64 35.31 -14.53
CA THR A 17 -16.35 34.21 -13.86
C THR A 17 -16.05 32.86 -14.53
N ALA A 18 -16.07 32.79 -15.86
CA ALA A 18 -15.73 31.58 -16.60
C ALA A 18 -14.28 31.14 -16.33
N GLY A 19 -13.33 32.09 -16.33
CA GLY A 19 -11.92 31.82 -15.99
C GLY A 19 -11.76 31.30 -14.56
N ALA A 20 -12.44 31.91 -13.58
CA ALA A 20 -12.45 31.44 -12.20
C ALA A 20 -13.03 30.02 -12.09
N PHE A 21 -14.06 29.71 -12.87
CA PHE A 21 -14.68 28.38 -12.89
C PHE A 21 -13.72 27.31 -13.45
N VAL A 22 -13.01 27.63 -14.53
CA VAL A 22 -11.97 26.74 -15.09
C VAL A 22 -10.85 26.51 -14.07
N LEU A 23 -10.39 27.55 -13.39
CA LEU A 23 -9.37 27.42 -12.35
C LEU A 23 -9.84 26.56 -11.17
N LEU A 24 -11.11 26.65 -10.77
CA LEU A 24 -11.68 25.79 -9.74
C LEU A 24 -11.71 24.32 -10.17
N ILE A 25 -12.08 24.03 -11.43
CA ILE A 25 -12.07 22.66 -11.96
C ILE A 25 -10.65 22.11 -12.00
N VAL A 26 -9.66 22.92 -12.43
CA VAL A 26 -8.25 22.53 -12.41
C VAL A 26 -7.78 22.26 -10.98
N ALA A 27 -8.10 23.12 -10.02
CA ALA A 27 -7.73 22.91 -8.63
C ALA A 27 -8.38 21.65 -8.04
N ALA A 28 -9.67 21.41 -8.31
CA ALA A 28 -10.39 20.23 -7.84
C ALA A 28 -9.82 18.93 -8.43
N THR A 29 -9.52 18.92 -9.73
CA THR A 29 -8.89 17.76 -10.38
C THR A 29 -7.47 17.51 -9.87
N PHE A 30 -6.70 18.57 -9.63
CA PHE A 30 -5.36 18.45 -9.04
C PHE A 30 -5.44 17.92 -7.60
N PHE A 31 -6.38 18.41 -6.80
CA PHE A 31 -6.61 17.94 -5.44
C PHE A 31 -7.03 16.46 -5.42
N TRP A 32 -7.92 16.06 -6.32
CA TRP A 32 -8.32 14.66 -6.50
C TRP A 32 -7.14 13.77 -6.92
N ALA A 33 -6.30 14.24 -7.84
CA ALA A 33 -5.10 13.52 -8.26
C ALA A 33 -4.08 13.37 -7.12
N LEU A 34 -3.89 14.41 -6.30
CA LEU A 34 -3.00 14.35 -5.13
C LEU A 34 -3.48 13.32 -4.10
N GLN A 35 -4.79 13.27 -3.82
CA GLN A 35 -5.33 12.22 -2.94
C GLN A 35 -5.10 10.81 -3.52
N ARG A 36 -5.32 10.63 -4.83
CA ARG A 36 -5.08 9.35 -5.53
C ARG A 36 -3.61 8.89 -5.42
N VAL A 37 -2.67 9.82 -5.52
CA VAL A 37 -1.23 9.51 -5.48
C VAL A 37 -0.76 9.20 -4.05
N ILE A 38 -1.34 9.82 -3.03
CA ILE A 38 -1.02 9.53 -1.62
C ILE A 38 -1.42 8.10 -1.26
N ASP A 39 -2.60 7.65 -1.68
CA ASP A 39 -3.06 6.27 -1.43
C ASP A 39 -2.15 5.22 -2.07
N ILE A 40 -1.54 5.53 -3.22
CA ILE A 40 -0.64 4.62 -3.94
C ILE A 40 0.77 4.57 -3.31
N ARG A 41 1.26 5.69 -2.76
CA ARG A 41 2.63 5.76 -2.20
C ARG A 41 2.76 5.07 -0.84
N ILE A 42 1.72 5.09 -0.01
CA ILE A 42 1.78 4.54 1.36
C ILE A 42 2.02 3.01 1.36
N SER A 43 1.47 2.27 0.40
CA SER A 43 1.64 0.81 0.29
C SER A 43 3.07 0.40 -0.06
N SER A 44 3.63 1.01 -1.11
CA SER A 44 4.98 0.68 -1.61
C SER A 44 6.08 1.14 -0.65
N ASP A 45 5.90 2.29 0.01
CA ASP A 45 6.87 2.80 0.99
C ASP A 45 6.85 1.95 2.27
N PHE A 46 5.68 1.44 2.69
CA PHE A 46 5.60 0.54 3.83
C PHE A 46 6.31 -0.81 3.56
N ALA A 47 6.12 -1.40 2.38
CA ALA A 47 6.79 -2.65 2.04
C ALA A 47 8.33 -2.53 1.99
N SER A 48 8.86 -1.39 1.55
CA SER A 48 10.31 -1.18 1.39
C SER A 48 11.02 -0.59 2.61
N VAL A 49 10.36 0.30 3.35
CA VAL A 49 10.94 1.01 4.51
C VAL A 49 10.24 0.60 5.81
N GLY A 50 8.93 0.45 5.79
CA GLY A 50 8.12 0.06 6.96
C GLY A 50 8.43 -1.35 7.46
N LEU A 51 8.65 -2.32 6.57
CA LEU A 51 9.02 -3.70 6.96
C LEU A 51 10.39 -3.74 7.64
N ASN A 52 11.38 -3.01 7.12
CA ASN A 52 12.70 -2.94 7.74
C ASN A 52 12.61 -2.35 9.14
N GLN A 53 11.88 -1.24 9.29
CA GLN A 53 11.68 -0.60 10.58
C GLN A 53 10.91 -1.51 11.55
N LEU A 54 9.91 -2.25 11.07
CA LEU A 54 9.11 -3.19 11.86
C LEU A 54 9.94 -4.39 12.33
N VAL A 55 10.90 -4.85 11.55
CA VAL A 55 11.81 -5.93 11.94
C VAL A 55 12.92 -5.41 12.86
N GLU A 56 13.48 -4.23 12.61
CA GLU A 56 14.47 -3.59 13.48
C GLU A 56 13.91 -3.24 14.85
N SER A 57 12.68 -2.70 14.91
CA SER A 57 12.00 -2.38 16.17
C SER A 57 11.42 -3.61 16.86
N SER A 58 11.46 -4.79 16.22
CA SER A 58 10.90 -5.99 16.80
C SER A 58 11.81 -6.57 17.87
N GLU A 59 11.22 -6.96 18.99
CA GLU A 59 11.92 -7.68 20.05
C GLU A 59 11.65 -9.18 19.89
N MET A 60 12.69 -10.01 19.97
CA MET A 60 12.50 -11.45 19.98
C MET A 60 12.12 -11.88 21.39
N GLY A 61 10.85 -12.25 21.56
CA GLY A 61 10.33 -12.80 22.80
C GLY A 61 10.47 -14.33 22.83
N LYS A 62 10.11 -14.93 23.97
CA LYS A 62 10.13 -16.40 24.15
C LYS A 62 9.11 -17.13 23.25
N ASP A 63 8.08 -16.42 22.79
CA ASP A 63 6.96 -16.95 22.00
C ASP A 63 6.98 -16.46 20.53
N GLY A 64 8.11 -15.91 20.07
CA GLY A 64 8.30 -15.40 18.71
C GLY A 64 8.58 -13.90 18.66
N ILE A 65 8.40 -13.29 17.49
CA ILE A 65 8.73 -11.89 17.25
C ILE A 65 7.60 -10.98 17.73
N HIS A 66 7.90 -10.04 18.62
CA HIS A 66 6.97 -8.99 19.02
C HIS A 66 7.21 -7.75 18.17
N PHE A 67 6.22 -7.43 17.34
CA PHE A 67 6.23 -6.24 16.50
C PHE A 67 5.66 -5.03 17.25
N ASP A 68 6.11 -3.82 16.89
CA ASP A 68 5.57 -2.58 17.44
C ASP A 68 4.07 -2.48 17.11
N PRO A 69 3.18 -2.33 18.12
CA PRO A 69 1.74 -2.18 17.90
C PRO A 69 1.37 -1.04 16.95
N GLN A 70 2.15 0.05 16.93
CA GLN A 70 1.89 1.18 16.04
C GLN A 70 2.08 0.81 14.57
N LEU A 71 3.09 -0.01 14.27
CA LEU A 71 3.37 -0.45 12.91
C LEU A 71 2.39 -1.54 12.45
N LEU A 72 1.92 -2.39 13.39
CA LEU A 72 0.83 -3.34 13.12
C LEU A 72 -0.48 -2.62 12.74
N GLU A 73 -0.81 -1.51 13.40
CA GLU A 73 -1.97 -0.70 13.03
C GLU A 73 -1.81 -0.05 11.64
N GLN A 74 -0.58 0.26 11.20
CA GLN A 74 -0.33 0.74 9.84
C GLN A 74 -0.58 -0.35 8.79
N VAL A 75 -0.14 -1.59 9.04
CA VAL A 75 -0.43 -2.77 8.19
C VAL A 75 -1.93 -2.91 7.98
N LYS A 76 -2.70 -2.84 9.06
CA LYS A 76 -4.16 -2.95 9.02
C LYS A 76 -4.81 -1.79 8.27
N LYS A 77 -4.35 -0.56 8.47
CA LYS A 77 -4.85 0.63 7.75
C LYS A 77 -4.63 0.54 6.24
N ASN A 78 -3.54 -0.08 5.81
CA ASN A 78 -3.22 -0.29 4.40
C ASN A 78 -3.94 -1.51 3.80
N GLY A 79 -4.76 -2.22 4.59
CA GLY A 79 -5.42 -3.46 4.16
C GLY A 79 -4.45 -4.63 3.95
N GLY A 80 -3.22 -4.51 4.43
CA GLY A 80 -2.20 -5.53 4.36
C GLY A 80 -2.32 -6.54 5.51
N TRP A 81 -1.53 -7.59 5.42
CA TRP A 81 -1.42 -8.64 6.42
C TRP A 81 0.04 -9.07 6.59
N LEU A 82 0.34 -9.68 7.74
CA LEU A 82 1.66 -10.20 8.06
C LEU A 82 1.59 -11.67 8.47
N GLN A 83 2.59 -12.44 8.06
CA GLN A 83 2.87 -13.77 8.58
C GLN A 83 4.36 -13.89 8.88
N SER A 84 4.68 -14.45 10.03
CA SER A 84 6.02 -14.89 10.33
C SER A 84 6.18 -16.37 10.01
N LEU A 85 7.27 -16.73 9.34
CA LEU A 85 7.56 -18.10 8.96
C LEU A 85 8.87 -18.56 9.60
N ASP A 86 8.88 -19.82 10.01
CA ASP A 86 10.08 -20.53 10.41
C ASP A 86 10.92 -20.96 9.18
N GLU A 87 12.03 -21.64 9.46
CA GLU A 87 12.96 -22.17 8.45
C GLU A 87 12.33 -23.22 7.51
N ASN A 88 11.21 -23.83 7.90
CA ASN A 88 10.50 -24.84 7.12
C ASN A 88 9.32 -24.25 6.31
N GLY A 89 9.09 -22.93 6.39
CA GLY A 89 7.94 -22.28 5.76
C GLY A 89 6.64 -22.45 6.53
N GLN A 90 6.69 -22.87 7.80
CA GLN A 90 5.54 -22.97 8.69
C GLN A 90 5.26 -21.62 9.33
N VAL A 91 3.99 -21.19 9.32
CA VAL A 91 3.60 -19.91 9.93
C VAL A 91 3.62 -20.02 11.46
N GLU A 92 4.47 -19.23 12.12
CA GLU A 92 4.56 -19.14 13.58
C GLU A 92 3.54 -18.13 14.15
N GLN A 93 3.37 -16.99 13.48
CA GLN A 93 2.44 -15.93 13.87
C GLN A 93 1.78 -15.32 12.64
N SER A 94 0.53 -14.90 12.80
CA SER A 94 -0.27 -14.29 11.73
C SER A 94 -0.99 -13.06 12.26
N TYR A 95 -0.92 -11.95 11.53
CA TYR A 95 -1.58 -10.70 11.88
C TYR A 95 -2.41 -10.17 10.71
N ASN A 96 -3.67 -9.84 10.99
CA ASN A 96 -4.67 -9.38 10.01
C ASN A 96 -4.80 -10.28 8.77
N THR A 97 -4.42 -11.55 8.89
CA THR A 97 -4.34 -12.47 7.75
C THR A 97 -5.73 -12.98 7.32
N PRO A 98 -6.10 -12.80 6.05
CA PRO A 98 -7.31 -13.37 5.47
C PRO A 98 -7.35 -14.90 5.53
N LYS A 99 -8.56 -15.49 5.47
CA LYS A 99 -8.74 -16.95 5.60
C LYS A 99 -8.27 -17.75 4.39
N ASP A 100 -8.12 -17.09 3.25
CA ASP A 100 -7.66 -17.63 1.97
C ASP A 100 -6.13 -17.66 1.85
N VAL A 101 -5.40 -17.08 2.80
CA VAL A 101 -3.94 -17.14 2.85
C VAL A 101 -3.46 -18.47 3.47
N PRO A 102 -2.50 -19.17 2.85
CA PRO A 102 -1.94 -20.41 3.39
C PRO A 102 -1.32 -20.24 4.78
N LYS A 103 -1.29 -21.34 5.55
CA LYS A 103 -0.63 -21.41 6.87
C LYS A 103 0.73 -22.11 6.84
N SER A 104 1.11 -22.63 5.69
CA SER A 104 2.40 -23.26 5.44
C SER A 104 2.70 -23.12 3.96
N TYR A 105 3.97 -22.96 3.62
CA TYR A 105 4.41 -22.77 2.25
C TYR A 105 5.49 -23.80 1.93
N ALA A 106 5.35 -24.47 0.79
CA ALA A 106 6.38 -25.38 0.32
C ALA A 106 7.62 -24.59 -0.17
N PRO A 107 8.81 -25.21 -0.14
CA PRO A 107 10.00 -24.60 -0.72
C PRO A 107 9.76 -24.16 -2.17
N GLY A 108 10.02 -22.89 -2.48
CA GLY A 108 9.82 -22.32 -3.82
C GLY A 108 8.39 -21.92 -4.16
N GLU A 109 7.40 -22.18 -3.30
CA GLU A 109 6.01 -21.77 -3.52
C GLU A 109 5.85 -20.25 -3.49
N LEU A 110 6.51 -19.58 -2.54
CA LEU A 110 6.56 -18.11 -2.46
C LEU A 110 7.18 -17.48 -3.71
N VAL A 111 8.20 -18.13 -4.29
CA VAL A 111 8.83 -17.69 -5.55
C VAL A 111 7.86 -17.87 -6.72
N SER A 112 7.09 -18.95 -6.73
CA SER A 112 6.08 -19.21 -7.76
C SER A 112 4.94 -18.19 -7.72
N TYR A 113 4.53 -17.74 -6.52
CA TYR A 113 3.60 -16.61 -6.39
C TYR A 113 4.20 -15.29 -6.87
N TRP A 114 5.48 -15.04 -6.59
CA TRP A 114 6.15 -13.80 -6.98
C TRP A 114 6.41 -13.71 -8.49
N THR A 115 6.77 -14.82 -9.12
CA THR A 115 7.00 -14.93 -10.57
C THR A 115 5.70 -14.97 -11.38
N GLY A 116 4.57 -15.22 -10.72
CA GLY A 116 3.26 -15.33 -11.36
C GLY A 116 2.97 -16.71 -11.97
N ASP A 117 3.82 -17.70 -11.72
CA ASP A 117 3.59 -19.09 -12.10
C ASP A 117 2.36 -19.68 -11.40
N LEU A 118 2.12 -19.25 -10.15
CA LEU A 118 0.91 -19.56 -9.39
C LEU A 118 0.07 -18.30 -9.17
N PRO A 119 -1.26 -18.38 -9.38
CA PRO A 119 -2.14 -17.25 -9.13
C PRO A 119 -2.24 -16.99 -7.63
N PHE A 120 -1.95 -15.75 -7.22
CA PHE A 120 -2.12 -15.30 -5.84
C PHE A 120 -2.82 -13.94 -5.80
N PRO A 121 -3.86 -13.75 -4.97
CA PRO A 121 -4.65 -12.51 -4.97
C PRO A 121 -3.93 -11.31 -4.31
N TYR A 122 -2.77 -11.54 -3.69
CA TYR A 122 -2.01 -10.52 -2.97
C TYR A 122 -0.64 -10.29 -3.63
N GLY A 123 -0.15 -9.06 -3.59
CA GLY A 123 1.27 -8.77 -3.81
C GLY A 123 2.05 -9.18 -2.56
N LEU A 124 3.11 -9.96 -2.75
CA LEU A 124 3.93 -10.49 -1.66
C LEU A 124 5.28 -9.76 -1.57
N TYR A 125 5.67 -9.44 -0.35
CA TYR A 125 6.99 -8.90 -0.02
C TYR A 125 7.60 -9.78 1.06
N LEU A 126 8.84 -10.20 0.85
CA LEU A 126 9.57 -11.08 1.76
C LEU A 126 10.72 -10.31 2.38
N TRP A 127 10.85 -10.43 3.70
CA TRP A 127 12.03 -10.00 4.43
C TRP A 127 12.62 -11.19 5.18
N VAL A 128 13.83 -11.60 4.80
CA VAL A 128 14.54 -12.70 5.45
C VAL A 128 15.64 -12.10 6.31
N GLN A 129 15.64 -12.43 7.59
CA GLN A 129 16.65 -11.96 8.54
C GLN A 129 17.06 -13.10 9.46
N GLU A 130 18.36 -13.19 9.75
CA GLU A 130 18.86 -14.07 10.79
C GLU A 130 18.76 -13.36 12.14
N LYS A 131 18.11 -14.00 13.12
CA LYS A 131 18.00 -13.49 14.49
C LYS A 131 18.27 -14.64 15.45
N ASP A 132 19.20 -14.45 16.38
CA ASP A 132 19.65 -15.46 17.34
C ASP A 132 20.05 -16.81 16.71
N GLY A 133 20.71 -16.78 15.55
CA GLY A 133 21.21 -17.96 14.84
C GLY A 133 20.14 -18.80 14.14
N ARG A 134 18.90 -18.29 14.05
CA ARG A 134 17.82 -18.91 13.27
C ARG A 134 17.37 -17.98 12.13
N PRO A 135 17.29 -18.48 10.89
CA PRO A 135 16.72 -17.70 9.79
C PRO A 135 15.23 -17.54 10.03
N PHE A 136 14.76 -16.31 9.97
CA PHE A 136 13.37 -15.96 10.12
C PHE A 136 12.90 -15.23 8.87
N THR A 137 11.69 -15.57 8.40
CA THR A 137 11.09 -14.91 7.24
C THR A 137 9.83 -14.17 7.66
N LEU A 138 9.79 -12.88 7.39
CA LEU A 138 8.57 -12.08 7.48
C LEU A 138 7.94 -11.96 6.09
N LEU A 139 6.68 -12.35 5.98
CA LEU A 139 5.88 -12.22 4.78
C LEU A 139 4.84 -11.12 4.99
N TYR A 140 4.88 -10.11 4.14
CA TYR A 140 3.88 -9.06 4.06
C TYR A 140 3.09 -9.22 2.76
N GLY A 141 1.77 -9.24 2.87
CA GLY A 141 0.88 -9.31 1.73
C GLY A 141 -0.09 -8.14 1.69
N GLU A 142 -0.31 -7.58 0.51
CA GLU A 142 -1.29 -6.52 0.29
C GLU A 142 -2.19 -6.84 -0.91
N PRO A 143 -3.46 -6.40 -0.94
CA PRO A 143 -4.35 -6.66 -2.06
C PRO A 143 -3.75 -6.15 -3.37
N ASN A 144 -3.60 -7.03 -4.36
CA ASN A 144 -3.00 -6.66 -5.63
C ASN A 144 -3.96 -5.80 -6.45
N GLN A 145 -3.90 -4.47 -6.29
CA GLN A 145 -4.73 -3.54 -7.06
C GLN A 145 -4.31 -3.44 -8.55
N LEU A 146 -3.13 -3.95 -8.92
CA LEU A 146 -2.57 -3.91 -10.27
C LEU A 146 -2.78 -5.22 -11.06
N GLY A 147 -3.04 -6.34 -10.38
CA GLY A 147 -3.30 -7.66 -10.98
C GLY A 147 -4.42 -7.68 -12.04
N PRO A 148 -5.52 -6.93 -11.90
CA PRO A 148 -6.57 -6.86 -12.93
C PRO A 148 -6.13 -6.17 -14.23
N LEU A 149 -5.08 -5.33 -14.18
CA LEU A 149 -4.66 -4.47 -15.30
C LEU A 149 -3.58 -5.10 -16.19
N LEU A 150 -2.95 -6.20 -15.75
CA LEU A 150 -1.88 -6.89 -16.48
C LEU A 150 -2.35 -8.12 -17.26
N LYS A 151 -3.66 -8.36 -17.37
CA LYS A 151 -4.20 -9.28 -18.38
C LYS A 151 -4.05 -8.62 -19.77
N LYS A 152 -2.94 -8.92 -20.44
CA LYS A 152 -2.72 -8.60 -21.85
C LYS A 152 -3.08 -9.79 -22.72
#